data_AF-A0A2H9PT17-F1
#
_entry.id   AF-A0A2H9PT17-F1
#
_cell.length_a   1.000
_cell.length_b   1.000
_cell.length_c   1.000
_cell.angle_alpha   90.00
_cell.angle_beta   90.00
_cell.angle_gamma   90.00
#
_symmetry.space_group_name_H-M   'P 1'
#
loop_
_entity.id
_entity.type
_entity.pdbx_description
1 polymer ?
#
loop_
_entity_poly.entity_id
_entity_poly.type
_entity_poly.pdbx_seq_one_letter_code
_entity_poly.pdbx_strand_id
1 'polypeptide(L)'
;MVFQWVWFLNGVSLAAIAVISFYGFLVWYTNKHISAAGKIIGINGLLFLVFSFLNFIWGVGVISPIESDFILLGGLFNIVKAALFVIIVYNFISDKNLLYVLFLFLLTVLAMPSNINMFFGIISFVSYAIIAIASFDLFMLSDKLLRKAGILSLFYSLISIFLLITLNKDPSKVIWFIPDIIFFMVFLLFVLDIENWGSRQKKEQKTKRRKIIYPFLFMKFIIFMSFLTIFALLSTITLHEMGHALAGQYYGCERNRAVIYDISELPYTEMVCKEYYNDTIITIAGIFLPIIIGIIFLLTGSRFTANFSYLIFGFSLIIPTIDLESLNVSQSGIFLVILLGFVILLYGIVKLSASYVKQKGGLFEDKTILKAFDEQEKQFWLDHNTHINGLYEFLNELNDMGSVEFRNIIKNRKKELLNWIGDILKEKNLAEELKNIDDKKQMQTIIMDYLLKKNQKIKKV
;
A
#
# COMPACT_ATOMS: atom_id res chain seq x y z
N MET A 1 19.88 -24.01 -35.44
CA MET A 1 19.12 -25.16 -34.89
C MET A 1 18.93 -25.10 -33.38
N VAL A 2 19.91 -24.67 -32.57
CA VAL A 2 19.79 -24.63 -31.09
C VAL A 2 18.63 -23.74 -30.57
N PHE A 3 18.26 -22.67 -31.28
CA PHE A 3 17.22 -21.73 -30.82
C PHE A 3 15.77 -22.20 -31.02
N GLN A 4 15.51 -23.11 -31.96
CA GLN A 4 14.14 -23.57 -32.26
C GLN A 4 13.50 -24.31 -31.09
N TRP A 5 14.28 -25.10 -30.34
CA TRP A 5 13.80 -25.82 -29.17
C TRP A 5 13.40 -24.90 -28.01
N VAL A 6 14.08 -23.76 -27.83
CA VAL A 6 13.75 -22.79 -26.79
C VAL A 6 12.35 -22.21 -27.03
N TRP A 7 12.08 -21.80 -28.27
CA TRP A 7 10.75 -21.31 -28.68
C TRP A 7 9.67 -22.37 -28.53
N PHE A 8 9.97 -23.60 -28.93
CA PHE A 8 9.04 -24.70 -28.79
C PHE A 8 8.68 -24.95 -27.31
N LEU A 9 9.68 -24.99 -26.41
CA LEU A 9 9.45 -25.16 -24.97
C LEU A 9 8.65 -24.01 -24.36
N ASN A 10 8.94 -22.76 -24.76
CA ASN A 10 8.14 -21.59 -24.36
C ASN A 10 6.69 -21.72 -24.85
N GLY A 11 6.49 -22.18 -26.09
CA GLY A 11 5.16 -22.46 -26.65
C GLY A 11 4.38 -23.47 -25.81
N VAL A 12 5.03 -24.57 -25.41
CA VAL A 12 4.43 -25.60 -24.55
C VAL A 12 4.07 -25.06 -23.17
N SER A 13 4.96 -24.30 -22.51
CA SER A 13 4.66 -23.73 -21.19
C SER A 13 3.50 -22.74 -21.24
N LEU A 14 3.44 -21.88 -22.24
CA LEU A 14 2.34 -20.93 -22.44
C LEU A 14 1.01 -21.66 -22.76
N ALA A 15 1.06 -22.73 -23.55
CA ALA A 15 -0.11 -23.58 -23.81
C ALA A 15 -0.64 -24.21 -22.52
N ALA A 16 0.24 -24.69 -21.65
CA ALA A 16 -0.15 -25.24 -20.36
C ALA A 16 -0.86 -24.19 -19.48
N ILE A 17 -0.36 -22.95 -19.44
CA ILE A 17 -1.01 -21.83 -18.75
C ILE A 17 -2.40 -21.54 -19.35
N ALA A 18 -2.52 -21.54 -20.67
CA ALA A 18 -3.80 -21.36 -21.35
C ALA A 18 -4.81 -22.44 -20.96
N VAL A 19 -4.41 -23.72 -21.00
CA VAL A 19 -5.26 -24.87 -20.65
C VAL A 19 -5.75 -24.77 -19.20
N ILE A 20 -4.86 -24.53 -18.23
CA ILE A 20 -5.28 -24.44 -16.82
C ILE A 20 -6.19 -23.22 -16.58
N SER A 21 -5.97 -22.12 -17.30
CA SER A 21 -6.83 -20.93 -17.21
C SER A 21 -8.23 -21.19 -17.76
N PHE A 22 -8.34 -21.88 -18.90
CA PHE A 22 -9.64 -22.29 -19.44
C PHE A 22 -10.34 -23.31 -18.54
N TYR A 23 -9.61 -24.28 -17.99
CA TYR A 23 -10.15 -25.22 -17.01
C TYR A 23 -10.71 -24.47 -15.79
N GLY A 24 -9.95 -23.51 -15.24
CA GLY A 24 -10.41 -22.65 -14.14
C GLY A 24 -11.67 -21.86 -14.46
N PHE A 25 -11.74 -21.28 -15.66
CA PHE A 25 -12.94 -20.60 -16.13
C PHE A 25 -14.15 -21.55 -16.23
N LEU A 26 -13.96 -22.76 -16.78
CA LEU A 26 -15.01 -23.77 -16.89
C LEU A 26 -15.51 -24.22 -15.52
N VAL A 27 -14.62 -24.48 -14.56
CA VAL A 27 -14.98 -24.83 -13.17
C VAL A 27 -15.83 -23.72 -12.52
N TRP A 28 -15.52 -22.45 -12.81
CA TRP A 28 -16.34 -21.34 -12.30
C TRP A 28 -17.70 -21.22 -12.98
N TYR A 29 -17.72 -21.45 -14.29
CA TYR A 29 -18.94 -21.41 -15.09
C TYR A 29 -19.93 -22.52 -14.68
N THR A 30 -19.44 -23.76 -14.51
CA THR A 30 -20.27 -24.92 -14.12
C THR A 30 -20.84 -24.78 -12.72
N ASN A 31 -20.07 -24.22 -11.79
CA ASN A 31 -20.51 -23.98 -10.41
C ASN A 31 -21.51 -22.82 -10.26
N LYS A 32 -22.01 -22.22 -11.36
CA LYS A 32 -22.96 -21.07 -11.38
C LYS A 32 -22.49 -19.84 -10.58
N HIS A 33 -21.19 -19.78 -10.26
CA HIS A 33 -20.56 -18.68 -9.54
C HIS A 33 -19.67 -17.90 -10.50
N ILE A 34 -20.29 -17.27 -11.50
CA ILE A 34 -19.57 -16.45 -12.46
C ILE A 34 -19.08 -15.18 -11.76
N SER A 35 -17.89 -15.26 -11.18
CA SER A 35 -17.17 -14.11 -10.63
C SER A 35 -16.50 -13.31 -11.75
N ALA A 36 -16.24 -12.03 -11.50
CA ALA A 36 -15.47 -11.20 -12.43
C ALA A 36 -14.05 -11.78 -12.66
N ALA A 37 -13.43 -12.30 -11.59
CA ALA A 37 -12.13 -12.97 -11.67
C ALA A 37 -12.13 -14.15 -12.64
N GLY A 38 -13.23 -14.92 -12.73
CA GLY A 38 -13.29 -16.08 -13.63
C GLY A 38 -13.28 -15.74 -15.09
N LYS A 39 -14.08 -14.73 -15.45
CA LYS A 39 -14.06 -14.20 -16.81
C LYS A 39 -12.66 -13.71 -17.18
N ILE A 40 -11.98 -13.05 -16.24
CA ILE A 40 -10.63 -12.51 -16.46
C ILE A 40 -9.58 -13.62 -16.58
N ILE A 41 -9.64 -14.69 -15.77
CA ILE A 41 -8.78 -15.86 -15.94
C ILE A 41 -9.01 -16.49 -17.32
N GLY A 42 -10.25 -16.63 -17.76
CA GLY A 42 -10.57 -17.13 -19.11
C GLY A 42 -10.01 -16.25 -20.24
N ILE A 43 -10.16 -14.92 -20.13
CA ILE A 43 -9.56 -13.95 -21.07
C ILE A 43 -8.04 -14.09 -21.09
N ASN A 44 -7.42 -14.26 -19.93
CA ASN A 44 -5.98 -14.46 -19.83
C ASN A 44 -5.56 -15.77 -20.53
N GLY A 45 -6.35 -16.84 -20.38
CA GLY A 45 -6.14 -18.10 -21.09
C GLY A 45 -6.11 -17.93 -22.61
N LEU A 46 -7.00 -17.11 -23.18
CA LEU A 46 -6.99 -16.79 -24.60
C LEU A 46 -5.73 -16.04 -25.03
N LEU A 47 -5.30 -15.05 -24.23
CA LEU A 47 -4.07 -14.31 -24.48
C LEU A 47 -2.84 -15.23 -24.50
N PHE A 48 -2.74 -16.14 -23.51
CA PHE A 48 -1.67 -17.14 -23.44
C PHE A 48 -1.70 -18.11 -24.63
N LEU A 49 -2.89 -18.50 -25.10
CA LEU A 49 -3.04 -19.38 -26.26
C LEU A 49 -2.52 -18.72 -27.55
N VAL A 50 -2.88 -17.46 -27.78
CA VAL A 50 -2.40 -16.69 -28.95
C VAL A 50 -0.87 -16.57 -28.91
N PHE A 51 -0.30 -16.24 -27.76
CA PHE A 51 1.15 -16.09 -27.61
C PHE A 51 1.89 -17.45 -27.70
N SER A 52 1.27 -18.53 -27.23
CA SER A 52 1.76 -19.90 -27.40
C SER A 52 1.84 -20.30 -28.88
N PHE A 53 0.77 -20.02 -29.65
CA PHE A 53 0.75 -20.31 -31.09
C PHE A 53 1.85 -19.57 -31.85
N LEU A 54 2.09 -18.31 -31.51
CA LEU A 54 3.19 -17.53 -32.07
C LEU A 54 4.56 -18.16 -31.78
N ASN A 55 4.78 -18.61 -30.53
CA ASN A 55 6.01 -19.31 -30.15
C ASN A 55 6.17 -20.65 -30.89
N PHE A 56 5.09 -21.38 -31.17
CA PHE A 56 5.15 -22.60 -31.99
C PHE A 56 5.52 -22.31 -33.44
N ILE A 57 4.96 -21.26 -34.05
CA ILE A 57 5.33 -20.82 -35.41
C ILE A 57 6.84 -20.55 -35.49
N TRP A 58 7.40 -19.84 -34.49
CA TRP A 58 8.83 -19.56 -34.40
C TRP A 58 9.66 -20.82 -34.12
N GLY A 59 9.17 -21.72 -33.25
CA GLY A 59 9.86 -22.96 -32.91
C GLY A 59 9.95 -23.95 -34.07
N VAL A 60 8.91 -24.05 -34.89
CA VAL A 60 8.92 -24.88 -36.12
C VAL A 60 9.75 -24.21 -37.23
N GLY A 61 10.02 -22.91 -37.12
CA GLY A 61 10.76 -22.15 -38.12
C GLY A 61 9.94 -21.80 -39.36
N VAL A 62 8.60 -21.74 -39.23
CA VAL A 62 7.72 -21.26 -40.31
C VAL A 62 8.01 -19.79 -40.60
N ILE A 63 8.24 -19.01 -39.53
CA ILE A 63 8.67 -17.61 -39.58
C ILE A 63 9.83 -17.46 -38.60
N SER A 64 10.93 -16.84 -39.02
CA SER A 64 12.02 -16.47 -38.12
C SER A 64 11.67 -15.16 -37.39
N PRO A 65 11.63 -15.13 -36.05
CA PRO A 65 11.37 -13.88 -35.33
C PRO A 65 12.50 -12.88 -35.60
N ILE A 66 12.15 -11.66 -35.98
CA ILE A 66 13.06 -10.52 -35.90
C ILE A 66 13.16 -10.14 -34.42
N GLU A 67 14.37 -9.89 -33.92
CA GLU A 67 14.60 -9.61 -32.49
C GLU A 67 13.74 -8.44 -31.98
N SER A 68 13.58 -7.39 -32.79
CA SER A 68 12.72 -6.24 -32.49
C SER A 68 11.25 -6.64 -32.32
N ASP A 69 10.75 -7.56 -33.15
CA ASP A 69 9.35 -8.00 -33.09
C ASP A 69 9.10 -8.82 -31.83
N PHE A 70 10.09 -9.65 -31.43
CA PHE A 70 10.01 -10.38 -30.18
C PHE A 70 9.95 -9.45 -28.97
N ILE A 71 10.82 -8.45 -28.90
CA ILE A 71 10.86 -7.49 -27.81
C ILE A 71 9.57 -6.67 -27.76
N LEU A 72 9.07 -6.22 -28.92
CA LEU A 72 7.83 -5.45 -29.04
C LEU A 72 6.60 -6.28 -28.62
N LEU A 73 6.42 -7.46 -29.20
CA LEU A 73 5.27 -8.32 -28.90
C LEU A 73 5.32 -8.85 -27.47
N GLY A 74 6.51 -9.21 -26.98
CA GLY A 74 6.74 -9.61 -25.60
C GLY A 74 6.42 -8.48 -24.61
N GLY A 75 6.84 -7.25 -24.90
CA GLY A 75 6.53 -6.07 -24.10
C GLY A 75 5.03 -5.79 -24.02
N LEU A 76 4.33 -5.79 -25.16
CA LEU A 76 2.87 -5.62 -25.21
C LEU A 76 2.13 -6.73 -24.46
N PHE A 77 2.53 -7.99 -24.67
CA PHE A 77 1.99 -9.13 -23.95
C PHE A 77 2.19 -8.99 -22.44
N ASN A 78 3.37 -8.55 -22.01
CA ASN A 78 3.69 -8.31 -20.60
C ASN A 78 2.84 -7.21 -19.96
N ILE A 79 2.47 -6.14 -20.69
CA ILE A 79 1.54 -5.11 -20.18
C ILE A 79 0.18 -5.73 -19.89
N VAL A 80 -0.41 -6.41 -20.90
CA VAL A 80 -1.75 -6.98 -20.77
C VAL A 80 -1.77 -8.06 -19.67
N LYS A 81 -0.75 -8.95 -19.65
CA LYS A 81 -0.60 -9.98 -18.62
C LYS A 81 -0.52 -9.39 -17.22
N ALA A 82 0.30 -8.36 -17.00
CA ALA A 82 0.44 -7.71 -15.69
C ALA A 82 -0.86 -7.03 -15.26
N ALA A 83 -1.54 -6.33 -16.18
CA ALA A 83 -2.83 -5.70 -15.91
C ALA A 83 -3.90 -6.72 -15.52
N LEU A 84 -4.06 -7.81 -16.30
CA LEU A 84 -5.01 -8.87 -15.98
C LEU A 84 -4.67 -9.54 -14.64
N PHE A 85 -3.39 -9.79 -14.37
CA PHE A 85 -2.94 -10.37 -13.09
C PHE A 85 -3.30 -9.47 -11.90
N VAL A 86 -3.04 -8.15 -11.99
CA VAL A 86 -3.45 -7.18 -10.97
C VAL A 86 -4.96 -7.23 -10.76
N ILE A 87 -5.77 -7.30 -11.82
CA ILE A 87 -7.23 -7.34 -11.67
C ILE A 87 -7.69 -8.67 -11.04
N ILE A 88 -7.04 -9.80 -11.36
CA ILE A 88 -7.29 -11.09 -10.70
C ILE A 88 -7.02 -10.98 -9.20
N VAL A 89 -5.85 -10.48 -8.82
CA VAL A 89 -5.44 -10.30 -7.42
C VAL A 89 -6.38 -9.31 -6.69
N TYR A 90 -6.75 -8.22 -7.35
CA TYR A 90 -7.72 -7.24 -6.85
C TYR A 90 -9.05 -7.90 -6.51
N ASN A 91 -9.58 -8.78 -7.37
CA ASN A 91 -10.85 -9.46 -7.10
C ASN A 91 -10.78 -10.44 -5.92
N PHE A 92 -9.61 -11.00 -5.64
CA PHE A 92 -9.41 -11.89 -4.50
C PHE A 92 -9.20 -11.13 -3.17
N ILE A 93 -8.46 -10.02 -3.20
CA ILE A 93 -8.08 -9.25 -2.00
C ILE A 93 -9.06 -8.10 -1.71
N SER A 94 -9.72 -7.57 -2.73
CA SER A 94 -10.57 -6.36 -2.68
C SER A 94 -9.85 -5.09 -2.19
N ASP A 95 -8.52 -4.99 -2.38
CA ASP A 95 -7.77 -3.75 -2.07
C ASP A 95 -7.68 -2.83 -3.29
N LYS A 96 -8.40 -1.71 -3.25
CA LYS A 96 -8.42 -0.71 -4.33
C LYS A 96 -7.04 -0.11 -4.62
N ASN A 97 -6.12 -0.11 -3.65
CA ASN A 97 -4.79 0.47 -3.85
C ASN A 97 -3.98 -0.28 -4.90
N LEU A 98 -4.29 -1.56 -5.13
CA LEU A 98 -3.62 -2.39 -6.11
C LEU A 98 -3.83 -1.86 -7.55
N LEU A 99 -4.99 -1.27 -7.84
CA LEU A 99 -5.28 -0.72 -9.15
C LEU A 99 -4.43 0.52 -9.46
N TYR A 100 -4.04 1.30 -8.44
CA TYR A 100 -3.15 2.44 -8.63
C TYR A 100 -1.74 2.04 -9.04
N VAL A 101 -1.32 0.79 -8.78
CA VAL A 101 -0.01 0.28 -9.21
C VAL A 101 0.10 0.24 -10.74
N LEU A 102 -1.03 0.13 -11.46
CA LEU A 102 -1.04 0.21 -12.93
C LEU A 102 -0.64 1.58 -13.45
N PHE A 103 -0.69 2.64 -12.63
CA PHE A 103 -0.20 3.97 -13.00
C PHE A 103 1.30 3.99 -13.27
N LEU A 104 2.06 2.99 -12.78
CA LEU A 104 3.48 2.83 -13.12
C LEU A 104 3.72 2.67 -14.63
N PHE A 105 2.75 2.15 -15.39
CA PHE A 105 2.85 2.14 -16.86
C PHE A 105 2.85 3.54 -17.44
N LEU A 106 2.10 4.50 -16.88
CA LEU A 106 2.13 5.88 -17.38
C LEU A 106 3.52 6.51 -17.21
N LEU A 107 4.21 6.19 -16.11
CA LEU A 107 5.59 6.65 -15.89
C LEU A 107 6.56 6.12 -16.96
N THR A 108 6.35 4.89 -17.45
CA THR A 108 7.19 4.36 -18.55
C THR A 108 7.01 5.12 -19.85
N VAL A 109 5.81 5.65 -20.13
CA VAL A 109 5.56 6.48 -21.32
C VAL A 109 6.33 7.80 -21.23
N LEU A 110 6.42 8.40 -20.03
CA LEU A 110 7.21 9.62 -19.81
C LEU A 110 8.71 9.39 -19.97
N ALA A 111 9.17 8.17 -19.70
CA ALA A 111 10.57 7.77 -19.81
C ALA A 111 10.95 7.24 -21.19
N MET A 112 10.12 7.44 -22.23
CA MET A 112 10.29 6.84 -23.56
C MET A 112 11.70 7.11 -24.12
N PRO A 113 12.61 6.11 -24.12
CA PRO A 113 13.94 6.29 -24.66
C PRO A 113 13.87 6.40 -26.19
N SER A 114 14.93 6.95 -26.79
CA SER A 114 15.05 7.05 -28.26
C SER A 114 15.10 5.67 -28.95
N ASN A 115 15.46 4.61 -28.22
CA ASN A 115 15.54 3.25 -28.72
C ASN A 115 14.28 2.44 -28.36
N ILE A 116 13.52 2.00 -29.37
CA ILE A 116 12.28 1.23 -29.21
C ILE A 116 12.48 -0.10 -28.47
N ASN A 117 13.61 -0.79 -28.66
CA ASN A 117 13.90 -2.04 -27.96
C ASN A 117 14.13 -1.79 -26.47
N MET A 118 14.85 -0.71 -26.14
CA MET A 118 15.06 -0.29 -24.76
C MET A 118 13.73 0.08 -24.08
N PHE A 119 12.84 0.76 -24.80
CA PHE A 119 11.50 1.11 -24.32
C PHE A 119 10.70 -0.13 -23.91
N PHE A 120 10.60 -1.12 -24.79
CA PHE A 120 9.86 -2.36 -24.50
C PHE A 120 10.56 -3.26 -23.47
N GLY A 121 11.89 -3.17 -23.35
CA GLY A 121 12.65 -3.76 -22.25
C GLY A 121 12.27 -3.16 -20.89
N ILE A 122 12.22 -1.82 -20.80
CA ILE A 122 11.77 -1.09 -19.60
C ILE A 122 10.31 -1.43 -19.27
N ILE A 123 9.43 -1.47 -20.28
CA ILE A 123 8.03 -1.89 -20.10
C ILE A 123 7.96 -3.30 -19.49
N SER A 124 8.73 -4.25 -20.03
CA SER A 124 8.75 -5.62 -19.51
C SER A 124 9.25 -5.66 -18.07
N PHE A 125 10.30 -4.91 -17.74
CA PHE A 125 10.79 -4.77 -16.37
C PHE A 125 9.70 -4.24 -15.43
N VAL A 126 9.00 -3.16 -15.83
CA VAL A 126 7.92 -2.57 -15.04
C VAL A 126 6.74 -3.54 -14.90
N SER A 127 6.36 -4.27 -15.95
CA SER A 127 5.34 -5.32 -15.86
C SER A 127 5.67 -6.37 -14.80
N TYR A 128 6.90 -6.88 -14.78
CA TYR A 128 7.31 -7.85 -13.77
C TYR A 128 7.37 -7.23 -12.36
N ALA A 129 7.78 -5.97 -12.23
CA ALA A 129 7.75 -5.25 -10.95
C ALA A 129 6.30 -5.08 -10.43
N ILE A 130 5.35 -4.77 -11.31
CA ILE A 130 3.92 -4.69 -10.97
C ILE A 130 3.39 -6.06 -10.51
N ILE A 131 3.73 -7.14 -11.22
CA ILE A 131 3.35 -8.50 -10.81
C ILE A 131 3.99 -8.83 -9.45
N ALA A 132 5.24 -8.44 -9.19
CA ALA A 132 5.89 -8.65 -7.89
C ALA A 132 5.14 -7.94 -6.76
N ILE A 133 4.76 -6.68 -6.95
CA ILE A 133 3.98 -5.89 -5.96
C ILE A 133 2.63 -6.57 -5.69
N ALA A 134 1.91 -6.97 -6.75
CA ALA A 134 0.62 -7.63 -6.59
C ALA A 134 0.73 -9.02 -5.94
N SER A 135 1.78 -9.75 -6.27
CA SER A 135 2.08 -11.05 -5.67
C SER A 135 2.43 -10.93 -4.20
N PHE A 136 3.12 -9.85 -3.82
CA PHE A 136 3.42 -9.55 -2.43
C PHE A 136 2.15 -9.24 -1.63
N ASP A 137 1.24 -8.41 -2.15
CA ASP A 137 -0.06 -8.17 -1.51
C ASP A 137 -0.87 -9.47 -1.41
N LEU A 138 -0.87 -10.32 -2.44
CA LEU A 138 -1.51 -11.64 -2.42
C LEU A 138 -0.90 -12.54 -1.34
N PHE A 139 0.42 -12.66 -1.27
CA PHE A 139 1.11 -13.43 -0.23
C PHE A 139 0.74 -12.96 1.18
N MET A 140 0.59 -11.65 1.39
CA MET A 140 0.37 -11.10 2.73
C MET A 140 -1.09 -11.11 3.18
N LEU A 141 -2.03 -10.97 2.26
CA LEU A 141 -3.44 -10.72 2.59
C LEU A 141 -4.37 -11.90 2.34
N SER A 142 -3.87 -12.98 1.71
CA SER A 142 -4.69 -14.13 1.35
C SER A 142 -4.45 -15.35 2.24
N ASP A 143 -5.40 -16.28 2.20
CA ASP A 143 -5.36 -17.53 2.98
C ASP A 143 -4.68 -18.67 2.21
N LYS A 144 -4.12 -19.63 2.97
CA LYS A 144 -3.63 -20.96 2.54
C LYS A 144 -3.04 -21.04 1.11
N LEU A 145 -3.85 -21.40 0.10
CA LEU A 145 -3.38 -21.68 -1.26
C LEU A 145 -3.04 -20.41 -2.03
N LEU A 146 -3.86 -19.37 -1.91
CA LEU A 146 -3.54 -18.07 -2.50
C LEU A 146 -2.26 -17.47 -1.95
N ARG A 147 -1.97 -17.72 -0.66
CA ARG A 147 -0.71 -17.29 -0.06
C ARG A 147 0.49 -17.95 -0.75
N LYS A 148 0.39 -19.24 -1.05
CA LYS A 148 1.40 -19.97 -1.83
C LYS A 148 1.48 -19.44 -3.27
N ALA A 149 0.36 -19.13 -3.89
CA ALA A 149 0.32 -18.51 -5.22
C ALA A 149 1.04 -17.15 -5.23
N GLY A 150 0.88 -16.35 -4.17
CA GLY A 150 1.61 -15.10 -3.97
C GLY A 150 3.13 -15.30 -3.89
N ILE A 151 3.61 -16.32 -3.14
CA ILE A 151 5.05 -16.64 -3.06
C ILE A 151 5.60 -17.05 -4.43
N LEU A 152 4.91 -17.97 -5.12
CA LEU A 152 5.36 -18.47 -6.42
C LEU A 152 5.34 -17.35 -7.48
N SER A 153 4.34 -16.47 -7.44
CA SER A 153 4.25 -15.34 -8.36
C SER A 153 5.28 -14.25 -8.07
N LEU A 154 5.67 -14.08 -6.80
CA LEU A 154 6.79 -13.22 -6.44
C LEU A 154 8.11 -13.80 -6.98
N PHE A 155 8.32 -15.11 -6.81
CA PHE A 155 9.49 -15.81 -7.34
C PHE A 155 9.55 -15.74 -8.88
N TYR A 156 8.42 -15.95 -9.56
CA TYR A 156 8.25 -15.75 -11.01
C TYR A 156 8.71 -14.35 -11.45
N SER A 157 8.26 -13.32 -10.73
CA SER A 157 8.57 -11.93 -11.09
C SER A 157 10.05 -11.61 -10.89
N LEU A 158 10.63 -12.06 -9.78
CA LEU A 158 12.05 -11.83 -9.47
C LEU A 158 12.98 -12.57 -10.44
N ILE A 159 12.69 -13.83 -10.77
CA ILE A 159 13.51 -14.59 -11.73
C ILE A 159 13.38 -13.99 -13.14
N SER A 160 12.20 -13.50 -13.52
CA SER A 160 11.98 -12.83 -14.81
C SER A 160 12.77 -11.52 -14.91
N ILE A 161 12.79 -10.71 -13.84
CA ILE A 161 13.61 -9.50 -13.76
C ILE A 161 15.10 -9.84 -13.85
N PHE A 162 15.54 -10.85 -13.11
CA PHE A 162 16.93 -11.30 -13.14
C PHE A 162 17.38 -11.75 -14.54
N LEU A 163 16.55 -12.56 -15.21
CA LEU A 163 16.82 -13.01 -16.58
C LEU A 163 16.85 -11.83 -17.56
N LEU A 164 15.92 -10.87 -17.42
CA LEU A 164 15.88 -9.67 -18.26
C LEU A 164 17.14 -8.82 -18.12
N ILE A 165 17.64 -8.63 -16.90
CA ILE A 165 18.85 -7.82 -16.63
C ILE A 165 20.12 -8.54 -17.11
N THR A 166 20.25 -9.83 -16.79
CA THR A 166 21.48 -10.59 -17.07
C THR A 166 21.68 -10.89 -18.56
N LEU A 167 20.59 -11.02 -19.33
CA LEU A 167 20.63 -11.44 -20.72
C LEU A 167 20.35 -10.28 -21.69
N ASN A 168 20.57 -9.02 -21.25
CA ASN A 168 20.35 -7.77 -21.98
C ASN A 168 20.97 -7.68 -23.39
N LYS A 169 21.82 -8.65 -23.78
CA LYS A 169 22.44 -8.72 -25.11
C LYS A 169 21.66 -9.54 -26.14
N ASP A 170 20.79 -10.46 -25.71
CA ASP A 170 19.98 -11.26 -26.65
C ASP A 170 18.78 -11.92 -25.92
N PRO A 171 17.66 -11.22 -25.76
CA PRO A 171 16.49 -11.72 -25.02
C PRO A 171 15.83 -12.92 -25.70
N SER A 172 16.15 -13.17 -26.98
CA SER A 172 15.65 -14.31 -27.76
C SER A 172 16.23 -15.65 -27.28
N LYS A 173 17.40 -15.62 -26.62
CA LYS A 173 18.08 -16.80 -26.10
C LYS A 173 17.66 -17.18 -24.69
N VAL A 174 16.87 -16.33 -24.04
CA VAL A 174 16.45 -16.53 -22.65
C VAL A 174 15.51 -17.74 -22.59
N ILE A 175 15.79 -18.61 -21.62
CA ILE A 175 15.01 -19.80 -21.33
C ILE A 175 13.74 -19.40 -20.56
N TRP A 176 12.80 -18.73 -21.24
CA TRP A 176 11.56 -18.22 -20.65
C TRP A 176 10.62 -19.33 -20.15
N PHE A 177 10.81 -20.57 -20.58
CA PHE A 177 10.01 -21.71 -20.10
C PHE A 177 10.11 -21.86 -18.57
N ILE A 178 11.26 -21.55 -17.95
CA ILE A 178 11.46 -21.68 -16.50
C ILE A 178 10.49 -20.77 -15.73
N PRO A 179 10.49 -19.44 -15.94
CA PRO A 179 9.49 -18.56 -15.32
C PRO A 179 8.06 -18.98 -15.71
N ASP A 180 7.80 -19.38 -16.95
CA ASP A 180 6.44 -19.75 -17.36
C ASP A 180 5.89 -20.98 -16.62
N ILE A 181 6.71 -21.99 -16.34
CA ILE A 181 6.30 -23.15 -15.51
C ILE A 181 5.97 -22.70 -14.08
N ILE A 182 6.73 -21.77 -13.51
CA ILE A 182 6.43 -21.20 -12.18
C ILE A 182 5.08 -20.48 -12.24
N PHE A 183 4.82 -19.72 -13.30
CA PHE A 183 3.56 -19.01 -13.48
C PHE A 183 2.37 -19.94 -13.73
N PHE A 184 2.57 -21.06 -14.43
CA PHE A 184 1.58 -22.14 -14.52
C PHE A 184 1.17 -22.64 -13.13
N MET A 185 2.13 -22.87 -12.23
CA MET A 185 1.83 -23.28 -10.85
C MET A 185 1.02 -22.23 -10.09
N VAL A 186 1.23 -20.94 -10.36
CA VAL A 186 0.42 -19.85 -9.78
C VAL A 186 -1.05 -19.98 -10.22
N PHE A 187 -1.31 -20.17 -11.51
CA PHE A 187 -2.68 -20.36 -12.02
C PHE A 187 -3.31 -21.65 -11.51
N LEU A 188 -2.56 -22.75 -11.45
CA LEU A 188 -3.05 -23.99 -10.85
C LEU A 188 -3.52 -23.77 -9.41
N LEU A 189 -2.76 -23.04 -8.60
CA LEU A 189 -3.16 -22.72 -7.22
C LEU A 189 -4.39 -21.81 -7.16
N PHE A 190 -4.55 -20.85 -8.08
CA PHE A 190 -5.80 -20.09 -8.19
C PHE A 190 -6.98 -21.01 -8.47
N VAL A 191 -6.86 -21.93 -9.42
CA VAL A 191 -7.93 -22.87 -9.77
C VAL A 191 -8.28 -23.82 -8.62
N LEU A 192 -7.29 -24.36 -7.93
CA LEU A 192 -7.52 -25.24 -6.77
C LEU A 192 -8.18 -24.50 -5.59
N ASP A 193 -7.86 -23.22 -5.40
CA ASP A 193 -8.51 -22.41 -4.36
C ASP A 193 -9.96 -22.06 -4.74
N ILE A 194 -10.25 -21.87 -6.03
CA ILE A 194 -11.59 -21.59 -6.55
C ILE A 194 -12.60 -22.67 -6.18
N GLU A 195 -12.24 -23.95 -6.29
CA GLU A 195 -13.10 -25.07 -5.89
C GLU A 195 -13.51 -24.98 -4.41
N ASN A 196 -12.65 -24.39 -3.58
CA ASN A 196 -12.89 -24.19 -2.15
C ASN A 196 -13.57 -22.85 -1.81
N TRP A 197 -13.63 -21.92 -2.76
CA TRP A 197 -14.07 -20.52 -2.54
C TRP A 197 -15.59 -20.36 -2.48
N GLY A 198 -16.33 -21.03 -3.38
CA GLY A 198 -17.76 -20.79 -3.62
C GLY A 198 -18.66 -20.97 -2.38
N SER A 199 -18.28 -21.86 -1.46
CA SER A 199 -19.07 -22.15 -0.25
C SER A 199 -18.80 -21.22 0.93
N ARG A 200 -17.61 -20.56 0.99
CA ARG A 200 -17.16 -19.78 2.15
C ARG A 200 -17.46 -18.28 2.08
N GLN A 201 -17.58 -17.73 0.87
CA GLN A 201 -17.61 -16.28 0.66
C GLN A 201 -18.82 -15.57 1.31
N LYS A 202 -19.98 -16.25 1.42
CA LYS A 202 -21.19 -15.63 2.01
C LYS A 202 -21.20 -15.55 3.54
N LYS A 203 -20.39 -16.32 4.27
CA LYS A 203 -20.48 -16.42 5.74
C LYS A 203 -19.28 -15.84 6.50
N GLU A 204 -18.06 -15.86 5.96
CA GLU A 204 -16.86 -15.46 6.73
C GLU A 204 -16.27 -14.08 6.37
N GLN A 205 -16.64 -13.51 5.21
CA GLN A 205 -16.00 -12.28 4.72
C GLN A 205 -16.32 -11.02 5.56
N LYS A 206 -17.30 -11.07 6.46
CA LYS A 206 -17.65 -9.97 7.36
C LYS A 206 -16.95 -9.96 8.72
N THR A 207 -16.30 -11.04 9.16
CA THR A 207 -15.86 -11.16 10.58
C THR A 207 -14.41 -11.52 10.80
N LYS A 208 -13.66 -12.02 9.80
CA LYS A 208 -12.21 -12.16 9.94
C LYS A 208 -11.53 -10.80 9.76
N ARG A 209 -11.47 -10.02 10.85
CA ARG A 209 -10.50 -8.91 11.00
C ARG A 209 -9.13 -9.47 10.62
N ARG A 210 -8.61 -9.04 9.48
CA ARG A 210 -7.30 -9.44 8.96
C ARG A 210 -6.29 -9.24 10.08
N LYS A 211 -5.61 -10.31 10.52
CA LYS A 211 -4.47 -10.16 11.43
C LYS A 211 -3.40 -9.41 10.66
N ILE A 212 -3.26 -8.13 10.96
CA ILE A 212 -2.32 -7.29 10.24
C ILE A 212 -0.92 -7.76 10.64
N ILE A 213 -0.16 -8.21 9.64
CA ILE A 213 1.19 -8.73 9.83
C ILE A 213 2.11 -7.51 10.03
N TYR A 214 2.54 -7.23 11.27
CA TYR A 214 3.38 -6.08 11.61
C TYR A 214 4.60 -5.86 10.70
N PRO A 215 5.37 -6.90 10.30
CA PRO A 215 6.46 -6.75 9.34
C PRO A 215 6.07 -6.06 8.01
N PHE A 216 4.84 -6.24 7.54
CA PHE A 216 4.35 -5.63 6.31
C PHE A 216 4.17 -4.13 6.42
N LEU A 217 3.50 -3.71 7.49
CA LEU A 217 3.30 -2.29 7.77
C LEU A 217 4.66 -1.61 7.89
N PHE A 218 5.61 -2.28 8.53
CA PHE A 218 6.98 -1.81 8.67
C PHE A 218 7.67 -1.69 7.31
N MET A 219 7.60 -2.69 6.43
CA MET A 219 8.17 -2.60 5.07
C MET A 219 7.52 -1.47 4.24
N LYS A 220 6.19 -1.35 4.24
CA LYS A 220 5.49 -0.25 3.56
C LYS A 220 5.92 1.11 4.10
N PHE A 221 6.10 1.20 5.41
CA PHE A 221 6.58 2.39 6.09
C PHE A 221 8.02 2.75 5.67
N ILE A 222 8.95 1.79 5.68
CA ILE A 222 10.34 2.02 5.26
C ILE A 222 10.40 2.47 3.80
N ILE A 223 9.72 1.76 2.89
CA ILE A 223 9.66 2.11 1.48
C ILE A 223 9.12 3.54 1.30
N PHE A 224 8.01 3.87 1.96
CA PHE A 224 7.43 5.21 1.92
C PHE A 224 8.42 6.27 2.41
N MET A 225 9.07 6.07 3.55
CA MET A 225 10.03 7.02 4.11
C MET A 225 11.26 7.19 3.22
N SER A 226 11.78 6.11 2.63
CA SER A 226 12.89 6.17 1.67
C SER A 226 12.52 6.97 0.43
N PHE A 227 11.38 6.67 -0.21
CA PHE A 227 10.92 7.42 -1.38
C PHE A 227 10.72 8.90 -1.07
N LEU A 228 10.08 9.21 0.06
CA LEU A 228 9.84 10.59 0.49
C LEU A 228 11.15 11.35 0.72
N THR A 229 12.16 10.69 1.29
CA THR A 229 13.48 11.28 1.56
C THR A 229 14.26 11.51 0.28
N ILE A 230 14.26 10.54 -0.65
CA ILE A 230 14.90 10.69 -1.97
C ILE A 230 14.23 11.82 -2.77
N PHE A 231 12.90 11.88 -2.74
CA PHE A 231 12.16 12.94 -3.40
C PHE A 231 12.51 14.32 -2.82
N ALA A 232 12.59 14.45 -1.48
CA ALA A 232 13.02 15.68 -0.82
C ALA A 232 14.45 16.07 -1.22
N LEU A 233 15.37 15.11 -1.26
CA LEU A 233 16.77 15.34 -1.67
C LEU A 233 16.83 15.90 -3.10
N LEU A 234 16.26 15.19 -4.08
CA LEU A 234 16.30 15.59 -5.49
C LEU A 234 15.60 16.95 -5.72
N SER A 235 14.49 17.18 -5.03
CA SER A 235 13.79 18.48 -5.09
C SER A 235 14.66 19.61 -4.52
N THR A 236 15.38 19.35 -3.43
CA THR A 236 16.25 20.35 -2.81
C THR A 236 17.46 20.65 -3.68
N ILE A 237 18.09 19.64 -4.29
CA ILE A 237 19.16 19.83 -5.30
C ILE A 237 18.64 20.68 -6.47
N THR A 238 17.46 20.35 -6.99
CA THR A 238 16.86 21.09 -8.10
C THR A 238 16.63 22.56 -7.73
N LEU A 239 16.09 22.82 -6.54
CA LEU A 239 15.89 24.19 -6.04
C LEU A 239 17.21 24.92 -5.80
N HIS A 240 18.25 24.21 -5.36
CA HIS A 240 19.58 24.77 -5.17
C HIS A 240 20.19 25.27 -6.48
N GLU A 241 20.28 24.40 -7.49
CA GLU A 241 20.78 24.77 -8.82
C GLU A 241 19.91 25.83 -9.50
N MET A 242 18.58 25.75 -9.31
CA MET A 242 17.66 26.78 -9.79
C MET A 242 17.94 28.14 -9.14
N GLY A 243 18.40 28.18 -7.88
CA GLY A 243 18.78 29.40 -7.20
C GLY A 243 19.96 30.11 -7.87
N HIS A 244 21.01 29.35 -8.22
CA HIS A 244 22.13 29.88 -9.01
C HIS A 244 21.67 30.38 -10.37
N ALA A 245 20.90 29.56 -11.10
CA ALA A 245 20.42 29.90 -12.44
C ALA A 245 19.55 31.17 -12.46
N LEU A 246 18.65 31.34 -11.49
CA LEU A 246 17.80 32.52 -11.37
C LEU A 246 18.60 33.79 -11.03
N ALA A 247 19.58 33.67 -10.14
CA ALA A 247 20.47 34.80 -9.82
C ALA A 247 21.36 35.18 -11.01
N GLY A 248 21.93 34.20 -11.71
CA GLY A 248 22.68 34.43 -12.96
C GLY A 248 21.83 35.11 -14.03
N GLN A 249 20.57 34.70 -14.18
CA GLN A 249 19.63 35.35 -15.09
C GLN A 249 19.36 36.80 -14.71
N TYR A 250 19.24 37.11 -13.42
CA TYR A 250 19.07 38.47 -12.94
C TYR A 250 20.27 39.37 -13.29
N TYR A 251 21.49 38.82 -13.33
CA TYR A 251 22.70 39.53 -13.78
C TYR A 251 22.91 39.54 -15.31
N GLY A 252 21.92 39.09 -16.10
CA GLY A 252 22.01 39.12 -17.56
C GLY A 252 22.93 38.06 -18.17
N CYS A 253 23.24 36.98 -17.45
CA CYS A 253 23.98 35.85 -18.01
C CYS A 253 23.14 35.14 -19.09
N GLU A 254 23.72 34.92 -20.27
CA GLU A 254 22.99 34.47 -21.47
C GLU A 254 22.69 32.96 -21.47
N ARG A 255 23.52 32.17 -20.77
CA ARG A 255 23.37 30.72 -20.66
C ARG A 255 23.24 30.41 -19.18
N ASN A 256 22.07 29.94 -18.72
CA ASN A 256 21.83 29.53 -17.34
C ASN A 256 21.14 28.17 -17.36
N ARG A 257 21.94 27.10 -17.33
CA ARG A 257 21.43 25.73 -17.37
C ARG A 257 21.76 25.02 -16.08
N ALA A 258 20.73 24.73 -15.28
CA ALA A 258 20.84 23.84 -14.15
C ALA A 258 20.91 22.38 -14.64
N VAL A 259 22.02 21.70 -14.38
CA VAL A 259 22.25 20.30 -14.72
C VAL A 259 22.06 19.47 -13.45
N ILE A 260 20.91 18.81 -13.35
CA ILE A 260 20.53 18.04 -12.15
C ILE A 260 21.14 16.63 -12.14
N TYR A 261 21.43 16.08 -13.32
CA TYR A 261 22.01 14.75 -13.45
C TYR A 261 23.02 14.72 -14.58
N ASP A 262 24.26 14.43 -14.22
CA ASP A 262 25.39 14.13 -15.10
C ASP A 262 26.04 12.82 -14.58
N ILE A 263 26.51 11.97 -15.49
CA ILE A 263 27.15 10.70 -15.13
C ILE A 263 28.55 10.94 -14.57
N SER A 264 29.21 12.00 -15.05
CA SER A 264 30.60 12.32 -14.73
C SER A 264 30.74 13.31 -13.58
N GLU A 265 29.74 14.15 -13.36
CA GLU A 265 29.84 15.31 -12.48
C GLU A 265 28.70 15.36 -11.46
N LEU A 266 28.95 15.98 -10.30
CA LEU A 266 27.91 16.33 -9.34
C LEU A 266 26.99 17.40 -9.95
N PRO A 267 25.73 17.56 -9.50
CA PRO A 267 24.85 18.63 -9.98
C PRO A 267 25.56 19.99 -9.99
N TYR A 268 25.33 20.75 -11.06
CA TYR A 268 25.99 22.03 -11.31
C TYR A 268 25.13 22.95 -12.16
N THR A 269 25.46 24.24 -12.15
CA THR A 269 24.83 25.24 -13.00
C THR A 269 25.84 25.81 -14.00
N GLU A 270 25.59 25.60 -15.30
CA GLU A 270 26.37 26.20 -16.37
C GLU A 270 25.94 27.66 -16.56
N MET A 271 26.88 28.60 -16.37
CA MET A 271 26.65 30.03 -16.53
C MET A 271 27.65 30.69 -17.48
N VAL A 272 27.16 31.53 -18.40
CA VAL A 272 28.01 32.38 -19.27
C VAL A 272 27.55 33.83 -19.16
N CYS A 273 28.38 34.65 -18.52
CA CYS A 273 28.11 36.06 -18.26
C CYS A 273 29.05 36.95 -19.08
N LYS A 274 28.51 37.91 -19.83
CA LYS A 274 29.30 38.89 -20.60
C LYS A 274 29.64 40.16 -19.83
N GLU A 275 28.81 40.48 -18.83
CA GLU A 275 28.93 41.68 -18.00
C GLU A 275 29.47 41.33 -16.61
N TYR A 276 29.76 42.36 -15.80
CA TYR A 276 30.13 42.19 -14.41
C TYR A 276 29.01 41.51 -13.61
N TYR A 277 29.34 40.46 -12.87
CA TYR A 277 28.42 39.76 -11.99
C TYR A 277 29.02 39.61 -10.59
N ASN A 278 28.17 39.42 -9.60
CA ASN A 278 28.58 39.18 -8.22
C ASN A 278 28.46 37.70 -7.89
N ASP A 279 29.58 36.99 -7.95
CA ASP A 279 29.68 35.56 -7.69
C ASP A 279 29.10 35.18 -6.32
N THR A 280 29.42 35.96 -5.28
CA THR A 280 28.91 35.74 -3.92
C THR A 280 27.37 35.73 -3.88
N ILE A 281 26.70 36.64 -4.59
CA ILE A 281 25.23 36.69 -4.61
C ILE A 281 24.66 35.46 -5.33
N ILE A 282 25.28 35.04 -6.43
CA ILE A 282 24.85 33.85 -7.18
C ILE A 282 25.03 32.59 -6.32
N THR A 283 26.17 32.42 -5.66
CA THR A 283 26.43 31.30 -4.74
C THR A 283 25.42 31.27 -3.60
N ILE A 284 25.20 32.42 -2.95
CA ILE A 284 24.25 32.56 -1.85
C ILE A 284 22.82 32.23 -2.31
N ALA A 285 22.43 32.59 -3.53
CA ALA A 285 21.08 32.32 -4.03
C ALA A 285 20.74 30.82 -4.07
N GLY A 286 21.71 29.96 -4.43
CA GLY A 286 21.54 28.50 -4.38
C GLY A 286 21.31 27.98 -2.96
N ILE A 287 21.92 28.60 -1.96
CA ILE A 287 21.72 28.25 -0.54
C ILE A 287 20.34 28.73 -0.04
N PHE A 288 19.97 29.97 -0.33
CA PHE A 288 18.79 30.60 0.26
C PHE A 288 17.47 30.15 -0.36
N LEU A 289 17.42 29.84 -1.66
CA LEU A 289 16.17 29.44 -2.31
C LEU A 289 15.53 28.20 -1.66
N PRO A 290 16.21 27.05 -1.46
CA PRO A 290 15.63 25.90 -0.78
C PRO A 290 15.26 26.20 0.69
N ILE A 291 16.01 27.06 1.38
CA ILE A 291 15.67 27.49 2.75
C ILE A 291 14.35 28.27 2.77
N ILE A 292 14.15 29.22 1.85
CA ILE A 292 12.91 30.00 1.74
C ILE A 292 11.73 29.07 1.46
N ILE A 293 11.88 28.11 0.53
CA ILE A 293 10.85 27.09 0.27
C ILE A 293 10.57 26.25 1.52
N GLY A 294 11.61 25.84 2.26
CA GLY A 294 11.47 25.16 3.55
C GLY A 294 10.65 25.97 4.56
N ILE A 295 10.89 27.28 4.66
CA ILE A 295 10.14 28.20 5.53
C ILE A 295 8.67 28.25 5.12
N ILE A 296 8.39 28.36 3.81
CA ILE A 296 7.01 28.35 3.30
C ILE A 296 6.32 27.04 3.73
N PHE A 297 6.94 25.88 3.49
CA PHE A 297 6.38 24.59 3.90
C PHE A 297 6.17 24.46 5.40
N LEU A 298 7.05 25.05 6.21
CA LEU A 298 6.93 25.08 7.66
C LEU A 298 5.73 25.93 8.11
N LEU A 299 5.50 27.08 7.49
CA LEU A 299 4.48 28.06 7.90
C LEU A 299 3.09 27.78 7.33
N THR A 300 3.00 27.37 6.05
CA THR A 300 1.71 27.14 5.38
C THR A 300 1.23 25.69 5.50
N GLY A 301 2.12 24.79 5.92
CA GLY A 301 1.89 23.36 5.89
C GLY A 301 1.00 22.81 7.01
N SER A 302 0.27 21.75 6.71
CA SER A 302 -0.26 20.85 7.75
C SER A 302 0.88 20.21 8.56
N ARG A 303 0.58 19.49 9.65
CA ARG A 303 1.61 18.78 10.45
C ARG A 303 2.55 17.91 9.60
N PHE A 304 2.05 17.25 8.57
CA PHE A 304 2.89 16.43 7.69
C PHE A 304 3.83 17.30 6.85
N THR A 305 3.30 18.35 6.22
CA THR A 305 4.06 19.29 5.39
C THR A 305 5.10 20.07 6.21
N ALA A 306 4.74 20.48 7.42
CA ALA A 306 5.65 21.12 8.36
C ALA A 306 6.73 20.16 8.87
N ASN A 307 6.47 18.85 8.92
CA ASN A 307 7.53 17.88 9.21
C ASN A 307 8.42 17.61 8.00
N PHE A 308 7.87 17.72 6.78
CA PHE A 308 8.61 17.59 5.53
C PHE A 308 9.60 18.73 5.31
N SER A 309 9.31 19.95 5.78
CA SER A 309 10.25 21.07 5.69
C SER A 309 11.56 20.82 6.43
N TYR A 310 11.58 20.03 7.51
CA TYR A 310 12.83 19.66 8.18
C TYR A 310 13.74 18.81 7.27
N LEU A 311 13.19 18.01 6.35
CA LEU A 311 14.01 17.32 5.35
C LEU A 311 14.64 18.33 4.39
N ILE A 312 13.85 19.29 3.90
CA ILE A 312 14.33 20.36 3.00
C ILE A 312 15.44 21.18 3.71
N PHE A 313 15.22 21.57 4.96
CA PHE A 313 16.23 22.30 5.75
C PHE A 313 17.50 21.48 5.95
N GLY A 314 17.38 20.22 6.35
CA GLY A 314 18.53 19.34 6.52
C GLY A 314 19.36 19.23 5.24
N PHE A 315 18.70 18.96 4.11
CA PHE A 315 19.38 18.90 2.81
C PHE A 315 19.94 20.26 2.35
N SER A 316 19.24 21.37 2.60
CA SER A 316 19.72 22.72 2.25
C SER A 316 20.98 23.15 2.97
N LEU A 317 21.32 22.50 4.09
CA LEU A 317 22.60 22.70 4.80
C LEU A 317 23.70 21.75 4.32
N ILE A 318 23.32 20.56 3.83
CA ILE A 318 24.29 19.52 3.40
C ILE A 318 24.73 19.71 1.95
N ILE A 319 23.83 20.11 1.05
CA ILE A 319 24.11 20.25 -0.38
C ILE A 319 25.14 21.36 -0.70
N PRO A 320 25.09 22.58 -0.12
CA PRO A 320 25.92 23.70 -0.55
C PRO A 320 27.35 23.66 0.02
N THR A 321 27.94 22.49 0.24
CA THR A 321 29.27 22.39 0.87
C THR A 321 30.37 22.98 0.00
N ILE A 322 30.29 22.73 -1.31
CA ILE A 322 31.22 23.31 -2.30
C ILE A 322 31.03 24.82 -2.40
N ASP A 323 29.79 25.31 -2.32
CA ASP A 323 29.47 26.73 -2.30
C ASP A 323 29.96 27.45 -1.05
N LEU A 324 29.86 26.81 0.12
CA LEU A 324 30.40 27.39 1.33
C LEU A 324 31.92 27.48 1.28
N GLU A 325 32.58 26.51 0.64
CA GLU A 325 34.02 26.56 0.39
C GLU A 325 34.39 27.72 -0.54
N SER A 326 33.63 27.96 -1.62
CA SER A 326 33.88 29.10 -2.54
C SER A 326 33.66 30.47 -1.86
N LEU A 327 32.78 30.53 -0.86
CA LEU A 327 32.61 31.69 0.03
C LEU A 327 33.71 31.83 1.10
N ASN A 328 34.78 31.04 1.02
CA ASN A 328 35.90 31.01 1.98
C ASN A 328 35.49 30.63 3.41
N VAL A 329 34.42 29.84 3.59
CA VAL A 329 34.07 29.28 4.89
C VAL A 329 35.09 28.21 5.26
N SER A 330 35.62 28.28 6.49
CA SER A 330 36.57 27.28 6.98
C SER A 330 35.99 25.85 6.95
N GLN A 331 36.83 24.86 6.70
CA GLN A 331 36.44 23.44 6.68
C GLN A 331 35.75 22.98 7.99
N SER A 332 36.19 23.50 9.14
CA SER A 332 35.53 23.24 10.43
C SER A 332 34.11 23.83 10.49
N GLY A 333 33.90 25.01 9.90
CA GLY A 333 32.59 25.63 9.77
C GLY A 333 31.67 24.83 8.85
N ILE A 334 32.18 24.39 7.69
CA ILE A 334 31.46 23.53 6.75
C ILE A 334 31.04 22.22 7.45
N PHE A 335 31.97 21.57 8.16
CA PHE A 335 31.68 20.35 8.92
C PHE A 335 30.57 20.55 9.97
N LEU A 336 30.59 21.66 10.70
CA LEU A 336 29.55 21.99 11.68
C LEU A 336 28.18 22.19 11.01
N VAL A 337 28.13 22.86 9.86
CA VAL A 337 26.90 23.05 9.07
C VAL A 337 26.36 21.71 8.58
N ILE A 338 27.21 20.83 8.05
CA ILE A 338 26.82 19.47 7.64
C ILE A 338 26.26 18.69 8.82
N LEU A 339 26.95 18.70 9.98
CA LEU A 339 26.52 18.00 11.18
C LEU A 339 25.13 18.50 11.65
N LEU A 340 24.92 19.81 11.66
CA LEU A 340 23.63 20.42 11.98
C LEU A 340 22.55 19.98 10.98
N GLY A 341 22.87 19.97 9.68
CA GLY A 341 22.01 19.46 8.62
C GLY A 341 21.57 18.01 8.87
N PHE A 342 22.50 17.13 9.25
CA PHE A 342 22.18 15.75 9.59
C PHE A 342 21.26 15.62 10.82
N VAL A 343 21.49 16.42 11.87
CA VAL A 343 20.63 16.42 13.06
C VAL A 343 19.21 16.85 12.70
N ILE A 344 19.05 17.91 11.92
CA ILE A 344 17.75 18.41 11.46
C ILE A 344 17.07 17.36 10.56
N LEU A 345 17.82 16.73 9.66
CA LEU A 345 17.33 15.68 8.78
C LEU A 345 16.81 14.48 9.58
N LEU A 346 17.58 13.99 10.56
CA LEU A 346 17.17 12.90 11.46
C LEU A 346 15.91 13.27 12.25
N TYR A 347 15.84 14.49 12.76
CA TYR A 347 14.64 15.01 13.43
C TYR A 347 13.42 15.00 12.51
N GLY A 348 13.59 15.45 11.26
CA GLY A 348 12.57 15.42 10.22
C GLY A 348 12.06 14.01 9.93
N ILE A 349 12.97 13.04 9.74
CA ILE A 349 12.63 11.63 9.54
C ILE A 349 11.81 11.10 10.72
N VAL A 350 12.25 11.34 11.96
CA VAL A 350 11.54 10.87 13.16
C VAL A 350 10.14 11.49 13.25
N LYS A 351 9.99 12.79 13.00
CA LYS A 351 8.70 13.48 13.04
C LYS A 351 7.74 13.03 11.94
N LEU A 352 8.22 12.88 10.70
CA LEU A 352 7.44 12.32 9.60
C LEU A 352 7.00 10.89 9.91
N SER A 353 7.91 10.10 10.47
CA SER A 353 7.63 8.72 10.87
C SER A 353 6.52 8.65 11.92
N ALA A 354 6.62 9.47 12.96
CA ALA A 354 5.59 9.59 13.99
C ALA A 354 4.25 10.07 13.41
N SER A 355 4.26 11.01 12.46
CA SER A 355 3.06 11.51 11.79
C SER A 355 2.39 10.41 10.93
N TYR A 356 3.18 9.65 10.16
CA TYR A 356 2.69 8.53 9.37
C TYR A 356 2.08 7.45 10.25
N VAL A 357 2.80 7.06 11.31
CA VAL A 357 2.32 6.08 12.29
C VAL A 357 1.09 6.60 13.00
N LYS A 358 0.97 7.90 13.35
CA LYS A 358 -0.26 8.42 13.97
C LYS A 358 -1.45 8.42 13.02
N GLN A 359 -1.25 8.75 11.74
CA GLN A 359 -2.34 8.79 10.76
C GLN A 359 -2.84 7.39 10.38
N LYS A 360 -1.93 6.43 10.18
CA LYS A 360 -2.28 5.03 9.94
C LYS A 360 -2.62 4.28 11.21
N GLY A 361 -2.01 4.68 12.32
CA GLY A 361 -2.15 4.15 13.67
C GLY A 361 -3.43 4.60 14.35
N GLY A 362 -4.06 5.72 13.99
CA GLY A 362 -5.45 6.00 14.37
C GLY A 362 -6.43 4.91 13.92
N LEU A 363 -6.04 4.08 12.94
CA LEU A 363 -6.75 2.88 12.49
C LEU A 363 -6.45 1.63 13.37
N PHE A 364 -5.40 1.67 14.21
CA PHE A 364 -4.96 0.64 15.16
C PHE A 364 -5.15 1.04 16.64
N GLU A 365 -5.17 2.35 16.92
CA GLU A 365 -5.49 3.01 18.18
C GLU A 365 -6.99 3.13 18.38
N ASP A 366 -7.78 2.48 17.53
CA ASP A 366 -9.12 2.05 17.91
C ASP A 366 -9.08 0.88 18.93
N LYS A 367 -8.16 1.00 19.89
CA LYS A 367 -8.38 0.60 21.27
C LYS A 367 -9.59 1.31 21.86
N THR A 368 -10.08 2.42 21.31
CA THR A 368 -11.44 2.93 21.58
C THR A 368 -12.52 2.05 20.96
N ILE A 369 -12.34 1.43 19.78
CA ILE A 369 -13.28 0.39 19.30
C ILE A 369 -13.07 -0.94 20.03
N LEU A 370 -11.86 -1.34 20.42
CA LEU A 370 -11.69 -2.54 21.26
C LEU A 370 -12.18 -2.31 22.70
N LYS A 371 -12.03 -1.10 23.25
CA LYS A 371 -12.74 -0.68 24.47
C LYS A 371 -14.22 -0.50 24.22
N ALA A 372 -14.68 -0.06 23.04
CA ALA A 372 -16.09 0.03 22.71
C ALA A 372 -16.69 -1.33 22.40
N PHE A 373 -15.91 -2.37 22.08
CA PHE A 373 -16.37 -3.75 22.03
C PHE A 373 -16.40 -4.36 23.45
N ASP A 374 -15.43 -4.03 24.29
CA ASP A 374 -15.41 -4.37 25.73
C ASP A 374 -16.40 -3.50 26.58
N GLU A 375 -16.92 -2.40 26.01
CA GLU A 375 -17.95 -1.51 26.56
C GLU A 375 -19.31 -1.73 25.87
N GLN A 376 -19.37 -2.21 24.63
CA GLN A 376 -20.61 -2.71 24.00
C GLN A 376 -21.07 -3.99 24.67
N GLU A 377 -20.15 -4.84 25.14
CA GLU A 377 -20.52 -5.92 26.04
C GLU A 377 -21.09 -5.38 27.36
N LYS A 378 -20.65 -4.21 27.85
CA LYS A 378 -21.23 -3.53 29.03
C LYS A 378 -22.54 -2.80 28.78
N GLN A 379 -23.02 -2.71 27.54
CA GLN A 379 -24.23 -1.98 27.19
C GLN A 379 -25.44 -2.90 27.02
N PHE A 380 -26.54 -2.58 27.71
CA PHE A 380 -27.84 -3.17 27.41
C PHE A 380 -28.62 -2.25 26.49
N TRP A 381 -28.93 -2.73 25.29
CA TRP A 381 -29.84 -2.05 24.37
C TRP A 381 -31.27 -2.22 24.87
N LEU A 382 -32.04 -1.15 25.07
CA LEU A 382 -33.48 -1.24 25.31
C LEU A 382 -34.25 -1.40 23.98
N ASP A 383 -33.85 -0.59 23.00
CA ASP A 383 -34.38 -0.56 21.64
C ASP A 383 -33.23 -0.31 20.62
N HIS A 384 -33.56 0.09 19.38
CA HIS A 384 -32.56 0.35 18.34
C HIS A 384 -31.68 1.58 18.56
N ASN A 385 -32.09 2.52 19.41
CA ASN A 385 -31.48 3.83 19.60
C ASN A 385 -31.02 4.07 21.05
N THR A 386 -31.57 3.36 22.02
CA THR A 386 -31.35 3.57 23.45
C THR A 386 -30.49 2.45 24.03
N HIS A 387 -29.30 2.81 24.50
CA HIS A 387 -28.35 1.89 25.13
C HIS A 387 -28.00 2.39 26.54
N ILE A 388 -27.79 1.44 27.45
CA ILE A 388 -27.59 1.71 28.87
C ILE A 388 -26.29 1.06 29.34
N ASN A 389 -25.45 1.83 30.02
CA ASN A 389 -24.12 1.42 30.48
C ASN A 389 -24.10 0.86 31.92
N GLY A 390 -25.21 0.96 32.67
CA GLY A 390 -25.27 0.45 34.04
C GLY A 390 -26.63 0.60 34.72
N LEU A 391 -26.72 0.12 35.97
CA LEU A 391 -27.98 0.06 36.73
C LEU A 391 -28.62 1.43 37.01
N TYR A 392 -27.82 2.50 37.16
CA TYR A 392 -28.37 3.85 37.39
C TYR A 392 -29.08 4.39 36.15
N GLU A 393 -28.45 4.27 34.98
CA GLU A 393 -29.07 4.65 33.71
C GLU A 393 -30.31 3.77 33.45
N PHE A 394 -30.23 2.46 33.75
CA PHE A 394 -31.40 1.58 33.59
C PHE A 394 -32.56 1.98 34.50
N LEU A 395 -32.27 2.40 35.74
CA LEU A 395 -33.29 2.87 36.65
C LEU A 395 -33.94 4.18 36.18
N ASN A 396 -33.15 5.10 35.62
CA ASN A 396 -33.66 6.35 35.04
C ASN A 396 -34.56 6.06 33.83
N GLU A 397 -34.09 5.24 32.89
CA GLU A 397 -34.89 4.82 31.75
C GLU A 397 -36.15 4.07 32.20
N LEU A 398 -36.06 3.21 33.22
CA LEU A 398 -37.24 2.59 33.81
C LEU A 398 -38.22 3.64 34.32
N ASN A 399 -37.79 4.74 34.97
CA ASN A 399 -38.72 5.77 35.43
C ASN A 399 -39.54 6.37 34.28
N ASP A 400 -38.88 6.68 33.17
CA ASP A 400 -39.48 7.35 32.02
C ASP A 400 -40.26 6.39 31.09
N MET A 401 -39.94 5.08 31.14
CA MET A 401 -40.50 4.05 30.25
C MET A 401 -41.99 3.77 30.48
N GLY A 402 -42.77 3.69 29.39
CA GLY A 402 -44.19 3.35 29.46
C GLY A 402 -44.47 1.91 29.92
N SER A 403 -45.64 1.65 30.53
CA SER A 403 -46.01 0.30 31.01
C SER A 403 -46.16 -0.75 29.90
N VAL A 404 -46.42 -0.32 28.66
CA VAL A 404 -46.49 -1.18 27.48
C VAL A 404 -45.09 -1.56 27.00
N GLU A 405 -44.20 -0.59 26.94
CA GLU A 405 -42.80 -0.75 26.54
C GLU A 405 -42.03 -1.66 27.50
N PHE A 406 -42.19 -1.43 28.81
CA PHE A 406 -41.63 -2.29 29.86
C PHE A 406 -42.09 -3.75 29.70
N ARG A 407 -43.40 -3.97 29.53
CA ARG A 407 -43.95 -5.33 29.30
C ARG A 407 -43.36 -5.98 28.06
N ASN A 408 -43.10 -5.22 27.00
CA ASN A 408 -42.48 -5.74 25.79
C ASN A 408 -41.02 -6.18 26.02
N ILE A 409 -40.25 -5.40 26.77
CA ILE A 409 -38.87 -5.73 27.15
C ILE A 409 -38.83 -6.98 28.03
N ILE A 410 -39.68 -7.05 29.05
CA ILE A 410 -39.75 -8.24 29.93
C ILE A 410 -40.17 -9.48 29.14
N LYS A 411 -41.18 -9.36 28.27
CA LYS A 411 -41.66 -10.50 27.48
C LYS A 411 -40.60 -11.04 26.52
N ASN A 412 -39.87 -10.16 25.83
CA ASN A 412 -38.98 -10.59 24.74
C ASN A 412 -37.52 -10.71 25.16
N ARG A 413 -37.08 -9.97 26.17
CA ARG A 413 -35.64 -9.74 26.45
C ARG A 413 -35.26 -9.84 27.92
N LYS A 414 -36.15 -10.33 28.81
CA LYS A 414 -35.84 -10.54 30.24
C LYS A 414 -34.58 -11.40 30.44
N LYS A 415 -34.42 -12.50 29.68
CA LYS A 415 -33.23 -13.35 29.80
C LYS A 415 -31.93 -12.61 29.46
N GLU A 416 -31.94 -11.79 28.41
CA GLU A 416 -30.78 -10.97 28.03
C GLU A 416 -30.46 -9.93 29.10
N LEU A 417 -31.48 -9.26 29.63
CA LEU A 417 -31.34 -8.30 30.73
C LEU A 417 -30.72 -8.94 31.97
N LEU A 418 -31.23 -10.10 32.39
CA LEU A 418 -30.72 -10.81 33.56
C LEU A 418 -29.28 -11.28 33.36
N ASN A 419 -28.93 -11.77 32.17
CA ASN A 419 -27.55 -12.13 31.83
C ASN A 419 -26.63 -10.90 31.84
N TRP A 420 -27.09 -9.76 31.31
CA TRP A 420 -26.32 -8.51 31.36
C TRP A 420 -26.06 -8.06 32.79
N ILE A 421 -27.08 -8.08 33.66
CA ILE A 421 -26.91 -7.75 35.08
C ILE A 421 -25.97 -8.76 35.78
N GLY A 422 -26.19 -10.06 35.57
CA GLY A 422 -25.48 -11.12 36.29
C GLY A 422 -24.05 -11.35 35.84
N ASP A 423 -23.81 -11.44 34.54
CA ASP A 423 -22.53 -11.87 33.98
C ASP A 423 -21.65 -10.68 33.60
N ILE A 424 -22.24 -9.61 33.07
CA ILE A 424 -21.50 -8.45 32.57
C ILE A 424 -21.28 -7.42 33.67
N LEU A 425 -22.34 -6.99 34.37
CA LEU A 425 -22.20 -6.10 35.52
C LEU A 425 -21.70 -6.83 36.78
N LYS A 426 -21.64 -8.17 36.73
CA LYS A 426 -21.22 -9.07 37.82
C LYS A 426 -22.12 -9.02 39.05
N GLU A 427 -23.40 -8.71 38.87
CA GLU A 427 -24.40 -8.53 39.94
C GLU A 427 -25.35 -9.74 40.05
N LYS A 428 -24.79 -10.95 40.19
CA LYS A 428 -25.55 -12.23 40.15
C LYS A 428 -26.73 -12.29 41.13
N ASN A 429 -26.56 -11.75 42.34
CA ASN A 429 -27.62 -11.75 43.36
C ASN A 429 -28.82 -10.90 42.93
N LEU A 430 -28.55 -9.72 42.33
CA LEU A 430 -29.61 -8.86 41.82
C LEU A 430 -30.33 -9.51 40.64
N ALA A 431 -29.60 -10.17 39.73
CA ALA A 431 -30.20 -10.89 38.61
C ALA A 431 -31.15 -12.01 39.09
N GLU A 432 -30.78 -12.76 40.13
CA GLU A 432 -31.66 -13.81 40.66
C GLU A 432 -32.90 -13.23 41.37
N GLU A 433 -32.77 -12.11 42.09
CA GLU A 433 -33.92 -11.41 42.69
C GLU A 433 -34.90 -10.89 41.63
N LEU A 434 -34.41 -10.40 40.49
CA LEU A 434 -35.24 -9.86 39.40
C LEU A 434 -35.90 -10.93 38.51
N LYS A 435 -35.49 -12.19 38.63
CA LYS A 435 -35.91 -13.29 37.75
C LYS A 435 -37.42 -13.52 37.71
N ASN A 436 -38.10 -13.34 38.85
CA ASN A 436 -39.54 -13.57 38.99
C ASN A 436 -40.36 -12.27 39.01
N ILE A 437 -39.74 -11.14 38.67
CA ILE A 437 -40.39 -9.83 38.72
C ILE A 437 -40.85 -9.43 37.33
N ASP A 438 -42.16 -9.22 37.17
CA ASP A 438 -42.78 -8.75 35.92
C ASP A 438 -43.48 -7.39 36.09
N ASP A 439 -43.47 -6.83 37.29
CA ASP A 439 -44.00 -5.49 37.58
C ASP A 439 -42.89 -4.43 37.56
N LYS A 440 -43.17 -3.31 36.88
CA LYS A 440 -42.22 -2.20 36.70
C LYS A 440 -41.82 -1.58 38.04
N LYS A 441 -42.80 -1.27 38.90
CA LYS A 441 -42.54 -0.57 40.18
C LYS A 441 -41.74 -1.46 41.11
N GLN A 442 -42.09 -2.74 41.17
CA GLN A 442 -41.36 -3.72 41.97
C GLN A 442 -39.91 -3.86 41.52
N MET A 443 -39.65 -3.92 40.21
CA MET A 443 -38.29 -3.96 39.66
C MET A 443 -37.49 -2.69 40.00
N GLN A 444 -38.11 -1.51 39.90
CA GLN A 444 -37.50 -0.24 40.30
C GLN A 444 -37.13 -0.22 41.79
N THR A 445 -38.03 -0.66 42.67
CA THR A 445 -37.77 -0.73 44.12
C THR A 445 -36.59 -1.64 44.43
N ILE A 446 -36.55 -2.83 43.83
CA ILE A 446 -35.45 -3.79 44.06
C ILE A 446 -34.10 -3.22 43.59
N ILE A 447 -34.06 -2.62 42.39
CA ILE A 447 -32.84 -1.99 41.86
C ILE A 447 -32.40 -0.81 42.73
N MET A 448 -33.33 0.04 43.17
CA MET A 448 -33.02 1.18 44.04
C MET A 448 -32.47 0.72 45.40
N ASP A 449 -33.13 -0.24 46.05
CA ASP A 449 -32.68 -0.81 47.32
C ASP A 449 -31.28 -1.45 47.19
N TYR A 450 -31.02 -2.12 46.07
CA TYR A 450 -29.71 -2.67 45.75
C TYR A 450 -28.64 -1.58 45.68
N LEU A 451 -28.89 -0.52 44.92
CA LEU A 451 -27.96 0.60 44.76
C LEU A 451 -27.69 1.33 46.09
N LEU A 452 -28.72 1.51 46.93
CA LEU A 452 -28.59 2.09 48.26
C LEU A 452 -27.70 1.24 49.18
N LYS A 453 -27.94 -0.08 49.24
CA LYS A 453 -27.11 -1.01 50.03
C LYS A 453 -25.67 -1.04 49.53
N LYS A 454 -25.46 -1.01 48.22
CA LYS A 454 -24.13 -0.99 47.60
C LYS A 454 -23.36 0.28 47.98
N ASN A 455 -23.99 1.44 47.92
CA ASN A 455 -23.39 2.71 48.33
C ASN A 455 -23.03 2.75 49.83
N GLN A 456 -23.86 2.15 50.70
CA GLN A 456 -23.55 2.05 52.14
C GLN A 456 -22.34 1.16 52.43
N LYS A 457 -22.14 0.07 51.67
CA LYS A 457 -20.95 -0.78 51.80
C LYS A 457 -19.68 -0.03 51.39
N ILE A 458 -19.74 0.77 50.33
CA ILE A 458 -18.58 1.56 49.86
C ILE A 458 -18.13 2.59 50.89
N LYS A 459 -19.06 3.20 51.65
CA LYS A 459 -18.71 4.17 52.70
C LYS A 459 -18.14 3.57 54.00
N LYS A 460 -18.21 2.24 54.17
CA LYS A 460 -17.70 1.53 55.35
C LYS A 460 -16.32 0.90 55.12
N VAL A 461 -15.81 0.95 53.88
CA VAL A 461 -14.46 0.57 53.48
C VAL A 461 -13.65 1.86 53.37
#